data_AF-A0A6L4ZRM9-F1
#
_entry.id   AF-A0A6L4ZRM9-F1
#
_cell.length_a   1.000
_cell.length_b   1.000
_cell.length_c   1.000
_cell.angle_alpha   90.00
_cell.angle_beta   90.00
_cell.angle_gamma   90.00
#
_symmetry.space_group_name_H-M   'P 1'
#
loop_
_entity.id
_entity.type
_entity.pdbx_description
1 polymer ?
#
loop_
_entity_poly.entity_id
_entity_poly.type
_entity_poly.pdbx_seq_one_letter_code
_entity_poly.pdbx_strand_id
1 'polypeptide(L)'
;MKKLQVIVLINLLIFSNIVQAAEDKFVSVTFQDILNRVIGRDKESGAILEIKVKEDSPQLNFGLSFNIEEVPNQNEVIIILYRNLKAGDGVYEKYRLRIDDAICRELENQKYFYQLQTEHKKKFQENLTKKITELTKGVLEYGIPCSKVQTIKGKAISILASAAAAGNFTWVYPDIKLHFVGGTLQDVELIKD
;
A
#
# COMPACT_ATOMS: atom_id res chain seq x y z
N MET A 1 27.21 40.62 28.76
CA MET A 1 28.03 39.38 28.71
C MET A 1 27.14 38.23 29.18
N LYS A 2 26.51 37.45 28.26
CA LYS A 2 26.83 36.04 27.90
C LYS A 2 27.26 35.21 29.12
N LYS A 3 26.55 34.16 29.57
CA LYS A 3 26.18 32.85 28.95
C LYS A 3 24.85 32.38 29.59
N LEU A 4 23.78 31.88 28.96
CA LEU A 4 23.52 30.85 27.94
C LEU A 4 23.99 29.42 28.29
N GLN A 5 23.10 28.63 28.92
CA GLN A 5 22.84 27.18 28.76
C GLN A 5 21.41 26.96 29.32
N VAL A 6 20.30 26.84 28.57
CA VAL A 6 19.91 25.79 27.60
C VAL A 6 20.11 24.39 28.17
N ILE A 7 19.13 23.92 28.96
CA ILE A 7 18.87 22.49 29.13
C ILE A 7 17.59 22.20 28.37
N VAL A 8 17.79 21.47 27.29
CA VAL A 8 16.82 21.01 26.31
C VAL A 8 16.64 19.50 26.51
N LEU A 9 15.46 19.02 26.10
CA LEU A 9 15.11 17.62 25.82
C LEU A 9 14.79 16.76 27.06
N ILE A 10 13.52 16.73 27.47
CA ILE A 10 12.41 15.93 26.91
C ILE A 10 12.58 14.44 27.23
N ASN A 11 11.79 14.03 28.23
CA ASN A 11 11.16 12.72 28.41
C ASN A 11 11.31 11.76 27.20
N LEU A 12 12.38 10.97 27.20
CA LEU A 12 12.58 9.83 26.31
C LEU A 12 12.65 8.55 27.15
N LEU A 13 11.61 8.35 27.96
CA LEU A 13 11.31 7.07 28.62
C LEU A 13 9.87 6.69 28.29
N ILE A 14 9.50 6.78 27.02
CA ILE A 14 8.47 5.89 26.49
C ILE A 14 9.21 4.62 26.10
N PHE A 15 9.44 3.77 27.11
CA PHE A 15 9.79 2.38 26.94
C PHE A 15 8.71 1.73 26.08
N SER A 16 8.90 1.80 24.77
CA SER A 16 8.25 0.88 23.85
C SER A 16 8.91 -0.46 24.13
N ASN A 17 8.21 -1.33 24.86
CA ASN A 17 8.66 -2.69 25.17
C ASN A 17 8.95 -3.44 23.88
N ILE A 18 10.19 -3.35 23.38
CA ILE A 18 10.72 -4.29 22.42
C ILE A 18 10.98 -5.56 23.23
N VAL A 19 10.04 -6.50 23.19
CA VAL A 19 10.24 -7.84 23.75
C VAL A 19 11.35 -8.49 22.93
N GLN A 20 12.54 -8.57 23.50
CA GLN A 20 13.71 -9.15 22.89
C GLN A 20 13.69 -10.66 23.19
N ALA A 21 13.05 -11.44 22.33
CA ALA A 21 13.12 -12.89 22.40
C ALA A 21 14.47 -13.32 21.80
N ALA A 22 15.45 -13.61 22.65
CA ALA A 22 16.71 -14.23 22.26
C ALA A 22 16.63 -15.73 22.54
N GLU A 23 16.28 -16.52 21.54
CA GLU A 23 16.41 -17.98 21.58
C GLU A 23 17.32 -18.46 20.46
N ASP A 24 18.37 -19.19 20.83
CA ASP A 24 19.30 -19.86 19.93
C ASP A 24 18.66 -21.19 19.45
N LYS A 25 18.52 -21.34 18.13
CA LYS A 25 18.11 -22.55 17.37
C LYS A 25 16.61 -22.90 17.22
N PHE A 26 15.67 -22.03 17.54
CA PHE A 26 14.25 -22.34 17.40
C PHE A 26 13.59 -21.63 16.21
N VAL A 27 12.70 -22.34 15.50
CA VAL A 27 11.60 -21.70 14.76
C VAL A 27 10.97 -20.73 15.74
N SER A 28 10.94 -19.45 15.40
CA SER A 28 10.42 -18.44 16.31
C SER A 28 9.00 -18.84 16.74
N VAL A 29 8.81 -19.17 18.02
CA VAL A 29 7.49 -19.52 18.57
C VAL A 29 6.48 -18.41 18.25
N THR A 30 6.95 -17.16 18.24
CA THR A 30 6.21 -15.99 17.79
C THR A 30 5.81 -16.06 16.32
N PHE A 31 6.71 -16.46 15.43
CA PHE A 31 6.37 -16.61 14.02
C PHE A 31 5.42 -17.78 13.79
N GLN A 32 5.58 -18.90 14.51
CA GLN A 32 4.63 -20.00 14.45
C GLN A 32 3.23 -19.60 14.95
N ASP A 33 3.14 -18.79 16.02
CA ASP A 33 1.88 -18.19 16.47
C ASP A 33 1.25 -17.31 15.38
N ILE A 34 2.06 -16.48 14.72
CA ILE A 34 1.61 -15.68 13.58
C ILE A 34 1.06 -16.57 12.47
N LEU A 35 1.77 -17.64 12.10
CA LEU A 35 1.36 -18.59 11.06
C LEU A 35 0.03 -19.26 11.38
N ASN A 36 -0.20 -19.64 12.65
CA ASN A 36 -1.45 -20.25 13.10
C ASN A 36 -2.63 -19.27 13.07
N ARG A 37 -2.37 -17.96 13.04
CA ARG A 37 -3.37 -16.90 12.96
C ARG A 37 -3.61 -16.40 11.54
N VAL A 38 -2.91 -16.91 10.53
CA VAL A 38 -3.11 -16.50 9.12
C VAL A 38 -4.50 -16.86 8.65
N ILE A 39 -5.24 -15.87 8.15
CA ILE A 39 -6.58 -16.05 7.56
C ILE A 39 -6.63 -15.69 6.08
N GLY A 40 -5.61 -14.98 5.57
CA GLY A 40 -5.52 -14.59 4.17
C GLY A 40 -4.10 -14.71 3.64
N ARG A 41 -3.97 -15.39 2.48
CA ARG A 41 -2.76 -15.42 1.66
C ARG A 41 -3.07 -15.00 0.25
N ASP A 42 -2.08 -14.41 -0.41
CA ASP A 42 -2.12 -14.22 -1.85
C ASP A 42 -2.12 -15.59 -2.55
N LYS A 43 -2.96 -15.77 -3.57
CA LYS A 43 -3.17 -17.07 -4.21
C LYS A 43 -2.01 -17.50 -5.10
N GLU A 44 -1.23 -16.54 -5.60
CA GLU A 44 -0.18 -16.78 -6.58
C GLU A 44 1.19 -16.89 -5.91
N SER A 45 1.54 -15.91 -5.09
CA SER A 45 2.81 -15.86 -4.36
C SER A 45 2.80 -16.62 -3.03
N GLY A 46 1.62 -16.93 -2.48
CA GLY A 46 1.50 -17.53 -1.15
C GLY A 46 1.84 -16.57 0.00
N ALA A 47 2.10 -15.30 -0.27
CA ALA A 47 2.42 -14.28 0.74
C ALA A 47 1.28 -14.11 1.76
N ILE A 48 1.61 -13.98 3.04
CA ILE A 48 0.64 -13.62 4.09
C ILE A 48 0.15 -12.21 3.81
N LEU A 49 -1.17 -12.06 3.74
CA LEU A 49 -1.82 -10.75 3.60
C LEU A 49 -2.55 -10.36 4.88
N GLU A 50 -3.16 -11.34 5.55
CA GLU A 50 -4.09 -11.07 6.65
C GLU A 50 -3.97 -12.10 7.78
N ILE A 51 -3.92 -11.61 9.02
CA ILE A 51 -3.75 -12.38 10.26
C ILE A 51 -4.84 -12.01 11.26
N LYS A 52 -5.42 -13.00 11.93
CA LYS A 52 -6.38 -12.79 13.02
C LYS A 52 -5.71 -12.17 14.26
N VAL A 53 -6.40 -11.22 14.89
CA VAL A 53 -6.00 -10.67 16.20
C VAL A 53 -5.96 -11.79 17.26
N LYS A 54 -5.07 -11.69 18.25
CA LYS A 54 -5.03 -12.64 19.37
C LYS A 54 -6.35 -12.66 20.17
N GLU A 55 -6.73 -13.84 20.67
CA GLU A 55 -8.01 -14.06 21.35
C GLU A 55 -8.16 -13.33 22.68
N ASP A 56 -7.05 -12.90 23.28
CA ASP A 56 -6.98 -12.08 24.49
C ASP A 56 -7.18 -10.57 24.22
N SER A 57 -7.30 -10.15 22.97
CA SER A 57 -7.51 -8.74 22.63
C SER A 57 -8.99 -8.34 22.81
N PRO A 58 -9.26 -7.31 23.62
CA PRO A 58 -10.58 -7.15 24.22
C PRO A 58 -11.77 -6.87 23.29
N GLN A 59 -11.64 -6.61 21.97
CA GLN A 59 -12.79 -6.12 21.20
C GLN A 59 -12.88 -6.38 19.67
N LEU A 60 -12.07 -7.21 19.00
CA LEU A 60 -11.93 -7.02 17.53
C LEU A 60 -11.90 -8.31 16.69
N ASN A 61 -13.05 -8.70 16.12
CA ASN A 61 -13.16 -9.70 15.03
C ASN A 61 -12.82 -9.07 13.66
N PHE A 62 -11.60 -8.60 13.48
CA PHE A 62 -11.10 -8.19 12.15
C PHE A 62 -9.71 -8.79 11.90
N GLY A 63 -9.30 -8.86 10.64
CA GLY A 63 -7.92 -9.22 10.29
C GLY A 63 -6.97 -8.02 10.32
N LEU A 64 -5.72 -8.31 10.63
CA LEU A 64 -4.57 -7.42 10.61
C LEU A 64 -3.79 -7.65 9.32
N SER A 65 -3.41 -6.56 8.66
CA SER A 65 -2.44 -6.58 7.57
C SER A 65 -1.08 -7.03 8.09
N PHE A 66 -0.36 -7.81 7.28
CA PHE A 66 0.99 -8.28 7.57
C PHE A 66 2.03 -7.49 6.76
N ASN A 67 3.13 -7.11 7.42
CA ASN A 67 4.33 -6.62 6.77
C ASN A 67 5.57 -7.21 7.46
N ILE A 68 6.60 -7.51 6.67
CA ILE A 68 7.88 -8.04 7.15
C ILE A 68 9.02 -7.30 6.46
N GLU A 69 9.94 -6.78 7.26
CA GLU A 69 11.06 -5.96 6.80
C GLU A 69 12.38 -6.56 7.28
N GLU A 70 13.32 -6.79 6.37
CA GLU A 70 14.69 -7.18 6.74
C GLU A 70 15.41 -6.02 7.42
N VAL A 71 16.08 -6.29 8.53
CA VAL A 71 16.92 -5.28 9.21
C VAL A 71 18.27 -5.21 8.51
N PRO A 72 18.69 -4.03 7.99
CA PRO A 72 19.93 -3.93 7.24
C PRO A 72 21.15 -4.42 8.03
N ASN A 73 21.96 -5.28 7.39
CA ASN A 73 23.18 -5.85 7.96
C ASN A 73 22.98 -6.69 9.23
N GLN A 74 21.78 -7.22 9.45
CA GLN A 74 21.46 -8.06 10.61
C GLN A 74 20.69 -9.30 10.15
N ASN A 75 20.88 -10.44 10.82
CA ASN A 75 20.12 -11.66 10.55
C ASN A 75 18.74 -11.63 11.25
N GLU A 76 18.02 -10.54 11.07
CA GLU A 76 16.79 -10.23 11.79
C GLU A 76 15.77 -9.56 10.87
N VAL A 77 14.49 -9.75 11.21
CA VAL A 77 13.35 -9.10 10.57
C VAL A 77 12.51 -8.36 11.59
N ILE A 78 11.83 -7.33 11.11
CA ILE A 78 10.76 -6.65 11.83
C ILE A 78 9.44 -7.10 11.20
N ILE A 79 8.59 -7.75 11.98
CA ILE A 79 7.22 -8.07 11.59
C ILE A 79 6.29 -7.02 12.18
N ILE A 80 5.40 -6.47 11.36
CA ILE A 80 4.42 -5.46 11.74
C ILE A 80 3.04 -5.99 11.38
N LEU A 81 2.17 -6.12 12.38
CA LEU A 81 0.75 -6.41 12.20
C LEU A 81 -0.05 -5.14 12.46
N TYR A 82 -0.79 -4.69 11.46
CA TYR A 82 -1.39 -3.36 11.49
C TYR A 82 -2.77 -3.34 10.86
N ARG A 83 -3.53 -2.27 11.14
CA ARG A 83 -4.78 -1.99 10.48
C ARG A 83 -4.67 -0.67 9.73
N ASN A 84 -5.07 -0.71 8.46
CA ASN A 84 -5.28 0.50 7.67
C ASN A 84 -6.52 1.25 8.21
N LEU A 85 -6.32 2.26 9.06
CA LEU A 85 -7.40 3.15 9.47
C LEU A 85 -7.35 4.42 8.60
N LYS A 86 -8.52 5.04 8.37
CA LYS A 86 -8.60 6.29 7.59
C LYS A 86 -7.76 7.45 8.18
N ALA A 87 -7.41 7.37 9.46
CA ALA A 87 -6.59 8.36 10.17
C ALA A 87 -5.10 7.96 10.28
N GLY A 88 -4.66 6.90 9.60
CA GLY A 88 -3.30 6.37 9.63
C GLY A 88 -3.25 4.89 9.99
N ASP A 89 -2.04 4.32 10.01
CA ASP A 89 -1.84 2.92 10.33
C ASP A 89 -1.87 2.72 11.85
N GLY A 90 -2.86 1.99 12.34
CA GLY A 90 -2.85 1.50 13.71
C GLY A 90 -1.93 0.28 13.78
N VAL A 91 -0.71 0.44 14.30
CA VAL A 91 0.16 -0.71 14.58
C VAL A 91 -0.39 -1.44 15.82
N TYR A 92 -0.74 -2.71 15.66
CA TYR A 92 -1.28 -3.55 16.74
C TYR A 92 -0.19 -4.40 17.38
N GLU A 93 0.62 -5.06 16.56
CA GLU A 93 1.71 -5.92 17.02
C GLU A 93 2.97 -5.60 16.22
N LYS A 94 4.13 -5.56 16.90
CA LYS A 94 5.43 -5.38 16.26
C LYS A 94 6.46 -6.27 16.91
N TYR A 95 7.13 -7.09 16.12
CA TYR A 95 8.09 -8.08 16.58
C TYR A 95 9.42 -7.90 15.87
N ARG A 96 10.52 -8.14 16.59
CA ARG A 96 11.86 -8.25 16.02
C ARG A 96 12.34 -9.66 16.23
N LEU A 97 12.48 -10.42 15.15
CA LEU A 97 12.77 -11.85 15.18
C LEU A 97 14.05 -12.13 14.42
N ARG A 98 14.82 -13.13 14.87
CA ARG A 98 15.92 -13.68 14.06
C ARG A 98 15.34 -14.44 12.88
N ILE A 99 16.03 -14.38 11.74
CA ILE A 99 15.62 -15.10 10.54
C ILE A 99 15.81 -16.60 10.76
N ASP A 100 14.74 -17.36 10.48
CA ASP A 100 14.70 -18.81 10.40
C ASP A 100 14.18 -19.26 9.01
N ASP A 101 14.16 -20.57 8.74
CA ASP A 101 13.73 -21.12 7.44
C ASP A 101 12.30 -20.74 7.06
N ALA A 102 11.40 -20.61 8.03
CA ALA A 102 10.01 -20.24 7.79
C ALA A 102 9.90 -18.75 7.43
N ILE A 103 10.65 -17.90 8.14
CA ILE A 103 10.78 -16.46 7.86
C ILE A 103 11.43 -16.24 6.48
N CYS A 104 12.48 -16.99 6.14
CA CYS A 104 13.11 -16.95 4.81
C CYS A 104 12.09 -17.21 3.70
N ARG A 105 11.29 -18.27 3.84
CA ARG A 105 10.25 -18.59 2.86
C ARG A 105 9.20 -17.49 2.75
N GLU A 106 8.79 -16.92 3.87
CA GLU A 106 7.81 -15.83 3.84
C GLU A 106 8.39 -14.56 3.20
N LEU A 107 9.67 -14.23 3.45
CA LEU A 107 10.35 -13.14 2.76
C LEU A 107 10.39 -13.35 1.23
N GLU A 108 10.65 -14.58 0.77
CA GLU A 108 10.62 -14.91 -0.66
C GLU A 108 9.22 -14.74 -1.25
N ASN A 109 8.19 -15.24 -0.56
CA ASN A 109 6.79 -15.05 -0.98
C ASN A 109 6.43 -13.57 -1.07
N GLN A 110 6.81 -12.76 -0.08
CA GLN A 110 6.56 -11.31 -0.07
C GLN A 110 7.30 -10.61 -1.21
N LYS A 111 8.56 -10.95 -1.45
CA LYS A 111 9.33 -10.43 -2.60
C LYS A 111 8.63 -10.75 -3.91
N TYR A 112 8.16 -11.99 -4.09
CA TYR A 112 7.44 -12.39 -5.28
C TYR A 112 6.08 -11.67 -5.41
N PHE A 113 5.34 -11.51 -4.31
CA PHE A 113 4.11 -10.73 -4.28
C PHE A 113 4.33 -9.29 -4.75
N TYR A 114 5.37 -8.61 -4.27
CA TYR A 114 5.68 -7.24 -4.70
C TYR A 114 6.08 -7.16 -6.17
N GLN A 115 6.77 -8.17 -6.69
CA GLN A 115 7.06 -8.29 -8.12
C GLN A 115 5.77 -8.43 -8.94
N LEU A 116 4.87 -9.35 -8.55
CA LEU A 116 3.57 -9.53 -9.19
C LEU A 116 2.73 -8.25 -9.18
N GLN A 117 2.67 -7.55 -8.05
CA GLN A 117 1.94 -6.28 -7.96
C GLN A 117 2.53 -5.22 -8.90
N THR A 118 3.85 -5.19 -9.04
CA THR A 118 4.53 -4.30 -9.98
C THR A 118 4.19 -4.66 -11.43
N GLU A 119 4.18 -5.94 -11.77
CA GLU A 119 3.79 -6.43 -13.10
C GLU A 119 2.33 -6.17 -13.42
N HIS A 120 1.42 -6.43 -12.48
CA HIS A 120 -0.01 -6.16 -12.62
C HIS A 120 -0.26 -4.67 -12.81
N LYS A 121 0.42 -3.81 -12.03
CA LYS A 121 0.34 -2.37 -12.20
C LYS A 121 0.85 -1.93 -13.57
N LYS A 122 1.97 -2.48 -14.04
CA LYS A 122 2.51 -2.19 -15.38
C LYS A 122 1.55 -2.62 -16.48
N LYS A 123 1.05 -3.86 -16.45
CA LYS A 123 0.06 -4.38 -17.41
C LYS A 123 -1.22 -3.55 -17.41
N PHE A 124 -1.68 -3.13 -16.22
CA PHE A 124 -2.84 -2.26 -16.09
C PHE A 124 -2.61 -0.90 -16.75
N GLN A 125 -1.46 -0.27 -16.52
CA GLN A 125 -1.09 0.99 -17.18
C GLN A 125 -0.95 0.85 -18.69
N GLU A 126 -0.35 -0.24 -19.18
CA GLU A 126 -0.26 -0.54 -20.61
C GLU A 126 -1.65 -0.71 -21.23
N ASN A 127 -2.57 -1.40 -20.54
CA ASN A 127 -3.95 -1.57 -20.99
C ASN A 127 -4.71 -0.24 -21.01
N LEU A 128 -4.54 0.61 -19.99
CA LEU A 128 -5.13 1.96 -19.98
C LEU A 128 -4.58 2.83 -21.10
N THR A 129 -3.28 2.76 -21.36
CA THR A 129 -2.63 3.49 -22.45
C THR A 129 -3.22 3.06 -23.79
N LYS A 130 -3.27 1.76 -24.07
CA LYS A 130 -3.91 1.21 -25.28
C LYS A 130 -5.36 1.64 -25.41
N LYS A 131 -6.15 1.49 -24.35
CA LYS A 131 -7.55 1.90 -24.31
C LYS A 131 -7.73 3.38 -24.65
N ILE A 132 -6.91 4.26 -24.06
CA ILE A 132 -6.95 5.70 -24.32
C ILE A 132 -6.59 5.99 -25.78
N THR A 133 -5.49 5.42 -26.27
CA THR A 133 -5.07 5.58 -27.67
C THR A 133 -6.15 5.09 -28.64
N GLU A 134 -6.74 3.93 -28.40
CA GLU A 134 -7.79 3.35 -29.27
C GLU A 134 -9.07 4.19 -29.27
N LEU A 135 -9.62 4.50 -28.09
CA LEU A 135 -10.89 5.23 -27.98
C LEU A 135 -10.78 6.70 -28.39
N THR A 136 -9.60 7.28 -28.33
CA THR A 136 -9.35 8.66 -28.76
C THR A 136 -8.71 8.74 -30.16
N LYS A 137 -8.55 7.60 -30.86
CA LYS A 137 -7.92 7.51 -32.19
C LYS A 137 -6.51 8.11 -32.24
N GLY A 138 -5.75 7.94 -31.16
CA GLY A 138 -4.38 8.43 -31.00
C GLY A 138 -4.27 9.91 -30.64
N VAL A 139 -5.38 10.59 -30.37
CA VAL A 139 -5.39 12.03 -30.07
C VAL A 139 -4.92 12.32 -28.64
N LEU A 140 -5.22 11.43 -27.70
CA LEU A 140 -4.82 11.57 -26.30
C LEU A 140 -3.94 10.41 -25.86
N GLU A 141 -3.15 10.66 -24.83
CA GLU A 141 -2.23 9.70 -24.22
C GLU A 141 -2.51 9.59 -22.72
N TYR A 142 -2.21 8.42 -22.15
CA TYR A 142 -2.28 8.23 -20.71
C TYR A 142 -1.36 9.21 -19.96
N GLY A 143 -1.82 9.77 -18.84
CA GLY A 143 -1.06 10.69 -18.00
C GLY A 143 -0.99 12.12 -18.52
N ILE A 144 -1.61 12.45 -19.67
CA ILE A 144 -1.58 13.81 -20.20
C ILE A 144 -2.26 14.81 -19.22
N PRO A 145 -1.66 15.98 -18.94
CA PRO A 145 -2.27 16.97 -18.05
C PRO A 145 -3.55 17.59 -18.62
N CYS A 146 -4.49 17.96 -17.76
CA CYS A 146 -5.75 18.61 -18.14
C CYS A 146 -5.57 19.81 -19.08
N SER A 147 -4.53 20.63 -18.84
CA SER A 147 -4.24 21.81 -19.66
C SER A 147 -3.98 21.43 -21.13
N LYS A 148 -3.22 20.35 -21.37
CA LYS A 148 -2.97 19.84 -22.71
C LYS A 148 -4.23 19.21 -23.33
N VAL A 149 -5.02 18.46 -22.54
CA VAL A 149 -6.30 17.92 -23.02
C VAL A 149 -7.23 19.03 -23.48
N GLN A 150 -7.34 20.10 -22.71
CA GLN A 150 -8.18 21.24 -23.06
C GLN A 150 -7.72 21.93 -24.35
N THR A 151 -6.41 22.01 -24.59
CA THR A 151 -5.86 22.52 -25.86
C THR A 151 -6.21 21.60 -27.04
N ILE A 152 -6.21 20.28 -26.85
CA ILE A 152 -6.42 19.30 -27.92
C ILE A 152 -7.91 19.07 -28.23
N LYS A 153 -8.74 18.82 -27.20
CA LYS A 153 -10.17 18.47 -27.33
C LYS A 153 -11.10 19.66 -27.08
N GLY A 154 -10.58 20.81 -26.65
CA GLY A 154 -11.39 21.95 -26.26
C GLY A 154 -12.06 21.79 -24.89
N LYS A 155 -13.01 22.69 -24.59
CA LYS A 155 -13.73 22.72 -23.32
C LYS A 155 -14.74 21.56 -23.25
N ALA A 156 -14.74 20.83 -22.14
CA ALA A 156 -15.72 19.79 -21.87
C ALA A 156 -17.14 20.36 -21.76
N ILE A 157 -18.15 19.54 -22.08
CA ILE A 157 -19.58 19.88 -21.91
C ILE A 157 -19.90 20.03 -20.42
N SER A 158 -19.40 19.10 -19.61
CA SER A 158 -19.56 19.12 -18.17
C SER A 158 -18.38 18.50 -17.45
N ILE A 159 -18.24 18.86 -16.17
CA ILE A 159 -17.23 18.33 -15.26
C ILE A 159 -17.97 17.71 -14.07
N LEU A 160 -17.76 16.42 -13.86
CA LEU A 160 -18.34 15.67 -12.76
C LEU A 160 -17.26 15.39 -11.71
N ALA A 161 -17.37 15.99 -10.53
CA ALA A 161 -16.45 15.71 -9.43
C ALA A 161 -16.73 14.30 -8.87
N SER A 162 -15.66 13.53 -8.60
CA SER A 162 -15.82 12.26 -7.90
C SER A 162 -15.93 12.50 -6.41
N ALA A 163 -17.04 12.06 -5.79
CA ALA A 163 -17.22 12.14 -4.35
C ALA A 163 -16.29 11.18 -3.57
N ALA A 164 -15.71 10.19 -4.25
CA ALA A 164 -14.94 9.12 -3.62
C ALA A 164 -13.49 9.49 -3.26
N ALA A 165 -12.90 10.48 -3.95
CA ALA A 165 -11.52 10.91 -3.69
C ALA A 165 -11.27 12.36 -4.15
N ALA A 166 -10.69 13.17 -3.26
CA ALA A 166 -10.30 14.54 -3.58
C ALA A 166 -9.29 14.57 -4.73
N GLY A 167 -9.51 15.43 -5.72
CA GLY A 167 -8.66 15.53 -6.92
C GLY A 167 -9.04 14.59 -8.08
N ASN A 168 -10.10 13.79 -7.93
CA ASN A 168 -10.64 12.96 -9.01
C ASN A 168 -11.87 13.61 -9.63
N PHE A 169 -11.91 13.69 -10.96
CA PHE A 169 -13.06 14.24 -11.69
C PHE A 169 -13.13 13.67 -13.10
N THR A 170 -14.29 13.83 -13.73
CA THR A 170 -14.56 13.35 -15.08
C THR A 170 -14.95 14.52 -15.98
N TRP A 171 -14.34 14.63 -17.15
CA TRP A 171 -14.79 15.55 -18.20
C TRP A 171 -15.65 14.80 -19.20
N VAL A 172 -16.80 15.37 -19.55
CA VAL A 172 -17.75 14.78 -20.48
C VAL A 172 -17.68 15.52 -21.81
N TYR A 173 -17.44 14.77 -22.88
CA TYR A 173 -17.55 15.18 -24.29
C TYR A 173 -18.74 14.48 -24.94
N PRO A 174 -19.17 14.83 -26.17
CA PRO A 174 -20.31 14.18 -26.80
C PRO A 174 -20.16 12.66 -26.95
N ASP A 175 -18.93 12.21 -27.22
CA ASP A 175 -18.58 10.84 -27.60
C ASP A 175 -17.95 10.04 -26.46
N ILE A 176 -17.28 10.72 -25.53
CA ILE A 176 -16.45 10.08 -24.51
C ILE A 176 -16.50 10.82 -23.17
N LYS A 177 -16.19 10.09 -22.11
CA LYS A 177 -15.83 10.62 -20.80
C LYS A 177 -14.35 10.41 -20.56
N LEU A 178 -13.69 11.42 -20.00
CA LEU A 178 -12.28 11.38 -19.64
C LEU A 178 -12.16 11.45 -18.12
N HIS A 179 -11.54 10.45 -17.51
CA HIS A 179 -11.37 10.37 -16.06
C HIS A 179 -9.98 10.86 -15.65
N PHE A 180 -9.94 11.79 -14.71
CA PHE A 180 -8.72 12.42 -14.22
C PHE A 180 -8.49 12.08 -12.75
N VAL A 181 -7.22 11.87 -12.40
CA VAL A 181 -6.72 11.75 -11.04
C VAL A 181 -5.54 12.70 -10.89
N GLY A 182 -5.58 13.58 -9.89
CA GLY A 182 -4.50 14.55 -9.65
C GLY A 182 -4.24 15.47 -10.84
N GLY A 183 -5.26 15.73 -11.68
CA GLY A 183 -5.13 16.61 -12.86
C GLY A 183 -4.48 15.98 -14.09
N THR A 184 -4.33 14.66 -14.13
CA THR A 184 -3.82 13.92 -15.29
C THR A 184 -4.83 12.89 -15.77
N LEU A 185 -4.90 12.66 -17.09
CA LEU A 185 -5.81 11.68 -17.69
C LEU A 185 -5.39 10.26 -17.27
N GLN A 186 -6.31 9.51 -16.69
CA GLN A 186 -6.06 8.13 -16.24
C GLN A 186 -6.88 7.10 -17.00
N ASP A 187 -8.08 7.47 -17.47
CA ASP A 187 -8.95 6.55 -18.20
C ASP A 187 -9.89 7.31 -19.14
N VAL A 188 -10.46 6.58 -20.10
CA VAL A 188 -11.50 7.05 -21.02
C VAL A 188 -12.64 6.03 -21.09
N GLU A 189 -13.86 6.50 -21.24
CA GLU A 189 -15.05 5.67 -21.41
C GLU A 189 -15.86 6.20 -22.60
N LEU A 190 -16.44 5.31 -23.41
CA LEU A 190 -17.43 5.71 -24.42
C LEU A 190 -18.76 6.01 -23.73
N ILE A 191 -19.43 7.06 -24.18
CA ILE A 191 -20.83 7.25 -23.81
C ILE A 191 -21.64 6.26 -24.64
N LYS A 192 -22.27 5.28 -23.97
CA LYS A 192 -23.25 4.42 -24.63
C LYS A 192 -24.56 5.21 -24.75
N ASP A 193 -25.06 5.27 -25.98
CA ASP A 193 -26.42 5.73 -26.28
C ASP A 193 -27.47 4.80 -25.66
#